data_AF-A0A1Y5PNZ9-F1
#
_entry.id   AF-A0A1Y5PNZ9-F1
#
_cell.length_a   1.000
_cell.length_b   1.000
_cell.length_c   1.000
_cell.angle_alpha   90.00
_cell.angle_beta   90.00
_cell.angle_gamma   90.00
#
_symmetry.space_group_name_H-M   'P 1'
#
loop_
_entity.id
_entity.type
_entity.pdbx_description
1 polymer ?
#
loop_
_entity_poly.entity_id
_entity_poly.type
_entity_poly.pdbx_seq_one_letter_code
_entity_poly.pdbx_strand_id
1 'polypeptide(L)'
;MNAGVTSERVYDALKARLLGGEVPPGERLEPKKLAALLTSSVSPIRDALHRLAGEHIVEMRTSEGFQLPLVTEPALRELIQWNGELLRIALRRWPVTPSQLIELPLTEDYAACLRTLFGLIAARSGRAEIARQVEAASDRLTASRIAESKILSDPRGDLADIAAVIETGDPRSIARHIAVYHRQRMALVPPIVEAIYRRG
;
A
#
# COMPACT_ATOMS: atom_id res chain seq x y z
N MET A 1 13.06 -25.71 -17.25
CA MET A 1 12.28 -24.47 -17.02
C MET A 1 11.85 -24.46 -15.57
N ASN A 2 12.37 -23.52 -14.76
CA ASN A 2 12.15 -23.51 -13.31
C ASN A 2 10.72 -23.02 -13.00
N ALA A 3 9.83 -23.96 -12.66
CA ALA A 3 8.46 -23.64 -12.26
C ALA A 3 8.40 -22.59 -11.14
N GLY A 4 9.35 -22.62 -10.19
CA GLY A 4 9.45 -21.62 -9.10
C GLY A 4 9.68 -20.18 -9.57
N VAL A 5 10.50 -19.96 -10.60
CA VAL A 5 10.73 -18.62 -11.17
C VAL A 5 9.48 -18.11 -11.89
N THR A 6 8.66 -19.03 -12.42
CA THR A 6 7.41 -18.67 -13.09
C THR A 6 6.32 -18.33 -12.08
N SER A 7 6.21 -19.07 -10.98
CA SER A 7 5.22 -18.79 -9.92
C SER A 7 5.49 -17.46 -9.20
N GLU A 8 6.75 -17.13 -8.90
CA GLU A 8 7.07 -15.85 -8.27
C GLU A 8 6.78 -14.67 -9.22
N ARG A 9 7.17 -14.79 -10.49
CA ARG A 9 6.85 -13.78 -11.51
C ARG A 9 5.34 -13.55 -11.66
N VAL A 10 4.54 -14.62 -11.57
CA VAL A 10 3.07 -14.53 -11.63
C VAL A 10 2.53 -13.82 -10.38
N TYR A 11 3.05 -14.15 -9.20
CA TYR A 11 2.69 -13.46 -7.96
C TYR A 11 3.02 -11.97 -8.02
N ASP A 12 4.25 -11.61 -8.40
CA ASP A 12 4.70 -10.21 -8.48
C ASP A 12 3.87 -9.41 -9.50
N ALA A 13 3.64 -9.98 -10.69
CA ALA A 13 2.84 -9.34 -11.72
C ALA A 13 1.38 -9.15 -11.28
N LEU A 14 0.80 -10.14 -10.62
CA LEU A 14 -0.56 -10.03 -10.09
C LEU A 14 -0.64 -9.00 -8.98
N LYS A 15 0.29 -9.02 -8.02
CA LYS A 15 0.35 -8.04 -6.93
C LYS A 15 0.50 -6.63 -7.48
N ALA A 16 1.45 -6.40 -8.39
CA ALA A 16 1.66 -5.11 -9.04
C ALA A 16 0.39 -4.60 -9.74
N ARG A 17 -0.33 -5.47 -10.45
CA ARG A 17 -1.61 -5.11 -11.10
C ARG A 17 -2.68 -4.67 -10.11
N LEU A 18 -2.84 -5.39 -8.99
CA LEU A 18 -3.81 -5.05 -7.95
C LEU A 18 -3.44 -3.73 -7.25
N LEU A 19 -2.16 -3.54 -6.95
CA LEU A 19 -1.64 -2.31 -6.35
C LEU A 19 -1.55 -1.15 -7.36
N GLY A 20 -1.67 -1.41 -8.66
CA GLY A 20 -1.82 -0.38 -9.69
C GLY A 20 -3.24 0.21 -9.76
N GLY A 21 -4.20 -0.35 -9.01
CA GLY A 21 -5.59 0.11 -9.02
C GLY A 21 -6.35 -0.25 -10.30
N GLU A 22 -5.85 -1.20 -11.10
CA GLU A 22 -6.53 -1.65 -12.32
C GLU A 22 -7.81 -2.44 -12.06
N VAL A 23 -8.00 -2.90 -10.82
CA VAL A 23 -9.15 -3.68 -10.37
C VAL A 23 -9.88 -2.91 -9.26
N PRO A 24 -11.19 -2.62 -9.40
CA PRO A 24 -11.96 -1.95 -8.36
C PRO A 24 -12.15 -2.81 -7.10
N PRO A 25 -12.22 -2.20 -5.89
CA PRO A 25 -12.65 -2.89 -4.68
C PRO A 25 -14.02 -3.58 -4.84
N GLY A 26 -14.12 -4.82 -4.37
CA GLY A 26 -15.31 -5.67 -4.53
C GLY A 26 -15.37 -6.45 -5.84
N GLU A 27 -14.51 -6.15 -6.82
CA GLU A 27 -14.48 -6.87 -8.10
C GLU A 27 -14.00 -8.31 -7.90
N ARG A 28 -14.69 -9.26 -8.55
CA ARG A 28 -14.33 -10.67 -8.51
C ARG A 28 -13.07 -10.94 -9.34
N LEU A 29 -12.12 -11.64 -8.74
CA LEU A 29 -10.87 -12.07 -9.38
C LEU A 29 -11.06 -13.47 -9.95
N GLU A 30 -11.21 -13.58 -11.26
CA GLU A 30 -11.40 -14.86 -11.95
C GLU A 30 -10.04 -15.47 -12.36
N PRO A 31 -9.63 -16.62 -11.77
CA PRO A 31 -8.31 -17.19 -12.04
C PRO A 31 -8.07 -17.52 -13.53
N LYS A 32 -9.11 -17.91 -14.27
CA LYS A 32 -9.00 -18.21 -15.71
C LYS A 32 -8.73 -16.95 -16.55
N LYS A 33 -9.39 -15.83 -16.23
CA LYS A 33 -9.17 -14.55 -16.93
C LYS A 33 -7.78 -14.01 -16.63
N LEU A 34 -7.36 -14.06 -15.37
CA LEU A 34 -6.02 -13.64 -14.94
C LEU A 34 -4.91 -14.53 -15.56
N ALA A 35 -5.14 -15.84 -15.68
CA ALA A 35 -4.22 -16.75 -16.35
C ALA A 35 -4.00 -16.38 -17.83
N ALA A 36 -5.07 -16.11 -18.57
CA ALA A 36 -4.99 -15.67 -19.95
C ALA A 36 -4.25 -14.33 -20.07
N LEU A 37 -4.58 -13.37 -19.21
CA LEU A 37 -3.97 -12.04 -19.19
C LEU A 37 -2.45 -12.09 -18.92
N LEU A 38 -2.03 -12.89 -17.93
CA LEU A 38 -0.62 -13.00 -17.54
C LEU A 38 0.16 -14.06 -18.33
N THR A 39 -0.45 -14.64 -19.38
CA THR A 39 0.12 -15.72 -20.20
C THR A 39 0.69 -16.84 -19.32
N SER A 40 -0.14 -17.32 -18.40
CA SER A 40 0.20 -18.34 -17.40
C SER A 40 -0.90 -19.40 -17.31
N SER A 41 -0.63 -20.50 -16.61
CA SER A 41 -1.67 -21.49 -16.30
C SER A 41 -2.48 -21.08 -15.06
N VAL A 42 -3.62 -21.73 -14.83
CA VAL A 42 -4.53 -21.36 -13.72
C VAL A 42 -3.94 -21.71 -12.34
N SER A 43 -3.09 -22.74 -12.25
CA SER A 43 -2.50 -23.19 -10.97
C SER A 43 -1.65 -22.10 -10.29
N PRO A 44 -0.60 -21.53 -10.90
CA PRO A 44 0.21 -20.49 -10.27
C PRO A 44 -0.59 -19.20 -9.98
N ILE A 45 -1.67 -18.94 -10.73
CA ILE A 45 -2.57 -17.82 -10.45
C ILE A 45 -3.35 -18.07 -9.16
N ARG A 46 -3.89 -19.29 -8.97
CA ARG A 46 -4.58 -19.65 -7.72
C ARG A 46 -3.62 -19.61 -6.54
N ASP A 47 -2.41 -20.12 -6.70
CA ASP A 47 -1.39 -20.08 -5.64
C ASP A 47 -1.05 -18.65 -5.25
N ALA A 48 -0.87 -17.76 -6.24
CA ALA A 48 -0.67 -16.33 -6.01
C ALA A 48 -1.86 -15.68 -5.31
N LEU A 49 -3.10 -15.98 -5.72
CA LEU A 49 -4.31 -15.45 -5.08
C LEU A 49 -4.46 -15.94 -3.63
N HIS A 50 -4.10 -17.19 -3.33
CA HIS A 50 -4.07 -17.69 -1.95
C HIS A 50 -3.02 -16.99 -1.10
N ARG A 51 -1.82 -16.73 -1.65
CA ARG A 51 -0.78 -15.93 -0.97
C ARG A 51 -1.27 -14.51 -0.67
N LEU A 52 -1.84 -13.83 -1.68
CA LEU A 52 -2.40 -12.49 -1.55
C LEU A 52 -3.60 -12.44 -0.59
N ALA A 53 -4.34 -13.54 -0.44
CA ALA A 53 -5.37 -13.66 0.58
C ALA A 53 -4.78 -13.74 1.99
N GLY A 54 -3.65 -14.44 2.16
CA GLY A 54 -2.86 -14.41 3.39
C GLY A 54 -2.27 -13.04 3.74
N GLU A 55 -2.08 -12.17 2.74
CA GLU A 55 -1.66 -10.77 2.91
C GLU A 55 -2.83 -9.79 3.09
N HIS A 56 -4.07 -10.27 3.04
CA HIS A 56 -5.30 -9.46 3.08
C HIS A 56 -5.41 -8.43 1.93
N ILE A 57 -4.67 -8.63 0.84
CA ILE A 57 -4.82 -7.86 -0.40
C ILE A 57 -6.00 -8.41 -1.20
N VAL A 58 -6.28 -9.71 -1.05
CA VAL A 58 -7.41 -10.43 -1.68
C VAL A 58 -8.29 -11.05 -0.60
N GLU A 59 -9.59 -11.14 -0.85
CA GLU A 59 -10.52 -11.93 -0.05
C GLU A 59 -10.82 -13.25 -0.75
N MET A 60 -10.80 -14.36 -0.01
CA MET A 60 -11.29 -15.66 -0.46
C MET A 60 -12.61 -15.98 0.23
N ARG A 61 -13.67 -16.21 -0.55
CA ARG A 61 -14.99 -16.60 -0.08
C ARG A 61 -15.29 -18.03 -0.50
N THR A 62 -15.69 -18.87 0.45
CA THR A 62 -15.87 -20.34 0.32
C THR A 62 -16.78 -20.76 -0.85
N SER A 63 -17.58 -19.86 -1.41
CA SER A 63 -18.50 -20.12 -2.53
C SER A 63 -18.32 -19.18 -3.74
N GLU A 64 -17.70 -18.02 -3.54
CA GLU A 64 -17.62 -16.95 -4.55
C GLU A 64 -16.22 -16.84 -5.18
N GLY A 65 -15.23 -17.56 -4.65
CA GLY A 65 -13.86 -17.54 -5.14
C GLY A 65 -13.06 -16.39 -4.55
N PHE A 66 -12.30 -15.68 -5.38
CA PHE A 66 -11.46 -14.57 -4.98
C PHE A 66 -12.07 -13.24 -5.39
N GLN A 67 -11.89 -12.21 -4.57
CA GLN A 67 -12.29 -10.84 -4.91
C GLN A 67 -11.33 -9.82 -4.27
N LEU A 68 -11.31 -8.61 -4.78
CA LEU A 68 -10.65 -7.52 -4.08
C LEU A 68 -11.51 -7.10 -2.86
N PRO A 69 -10.93 -6.92 -1.66
CA PRO A 69 -11.68 -6.49 -0.48
C PRO A 69 -12.47 -5.20 -0.72
N LEU A 70 -13.65 -5.07 -0.13
CA LEU A 70 -14.38 -3.80 -0.10
C LEU A 70 -13.68 -2.84 0.85
N VAL A 71 -13.66 -1.55 0.51
CA VAL A 71 -13.13 -0.49 1.37
C VAL A 71 -14.30 0.22 2.03
N THR A 72 -14.57 -0.11 3.30
CA THR A 72 -15.59 0.58 4.10
C THR A 72 -14.94 1.68 4.94
N GLU A 73 -15.72 2.68 5.37
CA GLU A 73 -15.18 3.71 6.25
C GLU A 73 -14.59 3.14 7.54
N PRO A 74 -15.26 2.24 8.30
CA PRO A 74 -14.68 1.69 9.52
C PRO A 74 -13.36 0.96 9.27
N ALA A 75 -13.31 0.10 8.24
CA ALA A 75 -12.10 -0.64 7.90
C ALA A 75 -10.95 0.27 7.46
N LEU A 76 -11.25 1.34 6.72
CA LEU A 76 -10.24 2.32 6.32
C LEU A 76 -9.69 3.09 7.52
N ARG A 77 -10.55 3.50 8.47
CA ARG A 77 -10.11 4.17 9.70
C ARG A 77 -9.15 3.30 10.50
N GLU A 78 -9.51 2.04 10.71
CA GLU A 78 -8.66 1.07 11.39
C GLU A 78 -7.31 0.91 10.70
N LEU A 79 -7.29 0.80 9.37
CA LEU A 79 -6.05 0.60 8.61
C LEU A 79 -5.16 1.85 8.60
N ILE A 80 -5.74 3.05 8.51
CA ILE A 80 -5.00 4.32 8.65
C ILE A 80 -4.39 4.40 10.04
N GLN A 81 -5.17 4.10 11.09
CA GLN A 81 -4.67 4.12 12.46
C GLN A 81 -3.51 3.11 12.64
N TRP A 82 -3.70 1.88 12.17
CA TRP A 82 -2.70 0.82 12.23
C TRP A 82 -1.38 1.22 11.57
N ASN A 83 -1.43 1.79 10.36
CA ASN A 83 -0.24 2.23 9.65
C ASN A 83 0.51 3.33 10.43
N GLY A 84 -0.22 4.31 10.98
CA GLY A 84 0.36 5.37 11.81
C GLY A 84 1.00 4.85 13.11
N GLU A 85 0.42 3.83 13.73
CA GLU A 85 0.98 3.16 14.91
C GLU A 85 2.28 2.41 14.57
N LEU A 86 2.29 1.63 13.49
CA LEU A 86 3.49 0.94 13.02
C LEU A 86 4.65 1.91 12.72
N LEU A 87 4.37 3.02 12.04
CA LEU A 87 5.39 4.04 11.74
C LEU A 87 5.92 4.70 13.02
N ARG A 88 5.06 4.94 14.01
CA ARG A 88 5.51 5.44 15.32
C ARG A 88 6.41 4.42 16.03
N ILE A 89 6.11 3.12 15.95
CA ILE A 89 6.97 2.07 16.51
C ILE A 89 8.33 2.07 15.80
N ALA A 90 8.34 2.18 14.46
CA ALA A 90 9.57 2.27 13.67
C ALA A 90 10.43 3.47 14.09
N LEU A 91 9.82 4.65 14.23
CA LEU A 91 10.50 5.90 14.56
C LEU A 91 11.10 5.91 15.98
N ARG A 92 10.54 5.18 16.94
CA ARG A 92 11.16 5.01 18.27
C ARG A 92 12.52 4.30 18.22
N ARG A 93 12.81 3.58 17.14
CA ARG A 93 14.07 2.85 16.92
C ARG A 93 14.90 3.46 15.79
N TRP A 94 14.53 4.65 15.33
CA TRP A 94 15.24 5.34 14.25
C TRP A 94 16.65 5.72 14.66
N PRO A 95 17.68 5.38 13.86
CA PRO A 95 19.04 5.82 14.14
C PRO A 95 19.14 7.34 13.95
N VAL A 96 19.96 8.01 14.77
CA VAL A 96 20.16 9.47 14.71
C VAL A 96 21.15 9.87 13.59
N THR A 97 21.71 8.91 12.86
CA THR A 97 22.62 9.16 11.73
C THR A 97 21.89 9.80 10.54
N PRO A 98 22.46 10.77 9.81
CA PRO A 98 21.81 11.34 8.62
C PRO A 98 21.34 10.27 7.63
N SER A 99 20.19 10.50 6.99
CA SER A 99 19.73 9.66 5.88
C SER A 99 20.08 10.38 4.59
N GLN A 100 20.80 9.73 3.69
CA GLN A 100 20.71 10.10 2.29
C GLN A 100 19.47 9.40 1.77
N LEU A 101 18.39 10.15 1.57
CA LEU A 101 17.35 9.63 0.70
C LEU A 101 18.00 9.47 -0.67
N ILE A 102 17.97 8.26 -1.21
CA ILE A 102 18.11 8.07 -2.66
C ILE A 102 17.05 8.98 -3.26
N GLU A 103 17.39 9.80 -4.26
CA GLU A 103 16.44 10.67 -4.96
C GLU A 103 15.18 9.85 -5.26
N LEU A 104 14.14 10.10 -4.48
CA LEU A 104 12.87 9.45 -4.71
C LEU A 104 12.29 10.19 -5.89
N PRO A 105 12.06 9.53 -7.03
CA PRO A 105 11.32 10.17 -8.08
C PRO A 105 9.92 10.37 -7.50
N LEU A 106 9.61 11.60 -7.09
CA LEU A 106 8.26 12.02 -6.74
C LEU A 106 7.47 12.03 -8.06
N THR A 107 7.10 10.83 -8.51
CA THR A 107 6.41 10.58 -9.77
C THR A 107 4.92 10.91 -9.63
N GLU A 108 4.16 10.68 -10.68
CA GLU A 108 2.69 10.81 -10.66
C GLU A 108 1.99 9.72 -9.84
N ASP A 109 2.69 8.62 -9.49
CA ASP A 109 2.13 7.55 -8.67
C ASP A 109 2.24 7.87 -7.18
N TYR A 110 1.29 8.67 -6.70
CA TYR A 110 1.20 9.08 -5.30
C TYR A 110 1.12 7.91 -4.32
N ALA A 111 0.40 6.84 -4.66
CA ALA A 111 0.24 5.68 -3.78
C ALA A 111 1.56 4.90 -3.64
N ALA A 112 2.27 4.68 -4.75
CA ALA A 112 3.58 4.05 -4.73
C ALA A 112 4.63 4.92 -4.03
N CYS A 113 4.61 6.23 -4.22
CA CYS A 113 5.52 7.16 -3.53
C CYS A 113 5.35 7.08 -2.01
N LEU A 114 4.11 7.13 -1.50
CA LEU A 114 3.85 6.97 -0.07
C LEU A 114 4.29 5.60 0.47
N ARG A 115 4.03 4.51 -0.27
CA ARG A 115 4.50 3.17 0.10
C ARG A 115 6.03 3.16 0.25
N THR A 116 6.75 3.79 -0.68
CA THR A 116 8.22 3.90 -0.62
C THR A 116 8.68 4.74 0.56
N LEU A 117 8.11 5.94 0.77
CA LEU A 117 8.45 6.83 1.88
C LEU A 117 8.25 6.15 3.23
N PHE A 118 7.12 5.48 3.43
CA PHE A 118 6.83 4.77 4.69
C PHE A 118 7.66 3.48 4.82
N GLY A 119 7.95 2.80 3.73
CA GLY A 119 8.87 1.66 3.69
C GLY A 119 10.29 2.04 4.09
N LEU A 120 10.79 3.18 3.62
CA LEU A 120 12.06 3.75 4.07
C LEU A 120 12.03 4.01 5.57
N ILE A 121 10.89 4.48 6.09
CA ILE A 121 10.76 4.66 7.52
C ILE A 121 10.97 3.33 8.27
N ALA A 122 10.23 2.32 7.86
CA ALA A 122 10.27 1.04 8.53
C ALA A 122 11.64 0.34 8.39
N ALA A 123 12.25 0.40 7.20
CA ALA A 123 13.56 -0.19 6.92
C ALA A 123 14.66 0.40 7.81
N ARG A 124 14.68 1.73 7.99
CA ARG A 124 15.70 2.39 8.80
C ARG A 124 15.61 2.10 10.29
N SER A 125 14.47 1.61 10.78
CA SER A 125 14.33 1.15 12.17
C SER A 125 15.22 -0.07 12.51
N GLY A 126 15.75 -0.76 11.49
CA GLY A 126 16.58 -1.96 11.66
C GLY A 126 15.78 -3.20 12.13
N ARG A 127 14.45 -3.18 12.04
CA ARG A 127 13.57 -4.26 12.50
C ARG A 127 12.78 -4.83 11.33
N ALA A 128 13.19 -6.01 10.85
CA ALA A 128 12.58 -6.66 9.70
C ALA A 128 11.07 -6.90 9.83
N GLU A 129 10.59 -7.26 11.04
CA GLU A 129 9.16 -7.44 11.28
C GLU A 129 8.39 -6.12 11.13
N ILE A 130 8.92 -5.00 11.65
CA ILE A 130 8.27 -3.68 11.50
C ILE A 130 8.20 -3.30 10.02
N ALA A 131 9.29 -3.53 9.27
CA ALA A 131 9.32 -3.30 7.83
C ALA A 131 8.21 -4.07 7.09
N ARG A 132 8.11 -5.39 7.35
CA ARG A 132 7.05 -6.23 6.76
C ARG A 132 5.65 -5.74 7.08
N GLN A 133 5.39 -5.35 8.33
CA GLN A 133 4.07 -4.88 8.73
C GLN A 133 3.71 -3.52 8.12
N VAL A 134 4.68 -2.59 7.98
CA VAL A 134 4.45 -1.29 7.32
C VAL A 134 4.18 -1.46 5.83
N GLU A 135 4.91 -2.37 5.17
CA GLU A 135 4.68 -2.71 3.76
C GLU A 135 3.28 -3.32 3.58
N ALA A 136 2.92 -4.33 4.37
CA ALA A 136 1.61 -4.98 4.29
C ALA A 136 0.45 -3.99 4.55
N ALA A 137 0.59 -3.09 5.53
CA ALA A 137 -0.40 -2.04 5.76
C ALA A 137 -0.47 -1.03 4.59
N SER A 138 0.67 -0.69 4.00
CA SER A 138 0.75 0.23 2.86
C SER A 138 0.12 -0.36 1.61
N ASP A 139 0.34 -1.65 1.34
CA ASP A 139 -0.28 -2.36 0.22
C ASP A 139 -1.80 -2.33 0.34
N ARG A 140 -2.34 -2.60 1.53
CA ARG A 140 -3.78 -2.57 1.81
C ARG A 140 -4.38 -1.16 1.74
N LEU A 141 -3.58 -0.09 1.94
CA LEU A 141 -3.99 1.31 1.79
C LEU A 141 -3.92 1.82 0.34
N THR A 142 -3.54 0.98 -0.62
CA THR A 142 -3.30 1.44 -1.99
C THR A 142 -4.55 2.04 -2.64
N ALA A 143 -5.71 1.39 -2.51
CA ALA A 143 -6.97 1.90 -3.07
C ALA A 143 -7.34 3.28 -2.49
N SER A 144 -7.18 3.49 -1.18
CA SER A 144 -7.43 4.80 -0.56
C SER A 144 -6.45 5.85 -1.02
N ARG A 145 -5.16 5.51 -1.17
CA ARG A 145 -4.13 6.45 -1.64
C ARG A 145 -4.31 6.84 -3.11
N ILE A 146 -4.80 5.93 -3.95
CA ILE A 146 -5.20 6.24 -5.33
C ILE A 146 -6.41 7.18 -5.35
N ALA A 147 -7.33 7.06 -4.39
CA ALA A 147 -8.44 8.01 -4.26
C ALA A 147 -7.99 9.36 -3.69
N GLU A 148 -7.07 9.36 -2.72
CA GLU A 148 -6.44 10.58 -2.17
C GLU A 148 -5.84 11.44 -3.28
N SER A 149 -5.09 10.86 -4.23
CA SER A 149 -4.47 11.62 -5.33
C SER A 149 -5.47 12.33 -6.24
N LYS A 150 -6.74 11.92 -6.23
CA LYS A 150 -7.82 12.53 -7.02
C LYS A 150 -8.57 13.64 -6.26
N ILE A 151 -8.54 13.62 -4.93
CA ILE A 151 -9.32 14.55 -4.09
C ILE A 151 -8.46 15.60 -3.39
N LEU A 152 -7.17 15.34 -3.20
CA LEU A 152 -6.24 16.30 -2.61
C LEU A 152 -5.95 17.42 -3.61
N SER A 153 -5.86 18.66 -3.11
CA SER A 153 -5.56 19.83 -3.95
C SER A 153 -4.13 19.85 -4.46
N ASP A 154 -3.19 19.32 -3.68
CA ASP A 154 -1.77 19.22 -4.05
C ASP A 154 -1.14 17.91 -3.54
N PRO A 155 -1.38 16.77 -4.23
CA PRO A 155 -0.77 15.49 -3.86
C PRO A 155 0.77 15.50 -3.97
N ARG A 156 1.34 16.29 -4.89
CA ARG A 156 2.80 16.34 -5.09
C ARG A 156 3.47 17.11 -3.95
N GLY A 157 2.91 18.23 -3.53
CA GLY A 157 3.36 18.98 -2.36
C GLY A 157 3.29 18.13 -1.07
N ASP A 158 2.20 17.39 -0.87
CA ASP A 158 2.05 16.48 0.28
C ASP A 158 3.17 15.43 0.33
N LEU A 159 3.53 14.83 -0.81
CA LEU A 159 4.67 13.90 -0.89
C LEU A 159 6.01 14.61 -0.63
N ALA A 160 6.22 15.80 -1.18
CA ALA A 160 7.44 16.56 -1.02
C ALA A 160 7.69 16.94 0.44
N ASP A 161 6.64 17.34 1.17
CA ASP A 161 6.71 17.67 2.60
C ASP A 161 7.13 16.44 3.43
N ILE A 162 6.56 15.27 3.12
CA ILE A 162 6.93 14.00 3.80
C ILE A 162 8.37 13.60 3.44
N ALA A 163 8.76 13.70 2.17
CA ALA A 163 10.12 13.38 1.74
C ALA A 163 11.16 14.28 2.44
N ALA A 164 10.94 15.59 2.44
CA ALA A 164 11.84 16.57 3.03
C ALA A 164 12.05 16.33 4.53
N VAL A 165 10.98 16.00 5.28
CA VAL A 165 11.12 15.71 6.72
C VAL A 165 11.82 14.37 6.97
N ILE A 166 11.64 13.35 6.11
CA ILE A 166 12.37 12.08 6.26
C ILE A 166 13.86 12.28 5.96
N GLU A 167 14.19 13.11 4.98
CA GLU A 167 15.57 13.38 4.58
C GLU A 167 16.35 14.13 5.66
N THR A 168 15.78 15.22 6.15
CA THR A 168 16.48 16.21 6.99
C THR A 168 16.06 16.18 8.46
N GLY A 169 14.93 15.58 8.78
CA GLY A 169 14.31 15.66 10.09
C GLY A 169 14.85 14.64 11.11
N ASP A 170 14.81 15.04 12.38
CA ASP A 170 15.00 14.11 13.50
C ASP A 170 13.77 13.19 13.68
N PRO A 171 13.89 12.05 14.41
CA PRO A 171 12.79 11.11 14.58
C PRO A 171 11.50 11.71 15.18
N ARG A 172 11.61 12.73 16.03
CA ARG A 172 10.46 13.43 16.63
C ARG A 172 9.79 14.33 15.61
N SER A 173 10.56 15.01 14.77
CA SER A 173 10.05 15.83 13.67
C SER A 173 9.29 14.97 12.66
N ILE A 174 9.88 13.85 12.25
CA ILE A 174 9.23 12.87 11.35
C ILE A 174 7.95 12.34 12.00
N ALA A 175 7.99 11.91 13.27
CA ALA A 175 6.82 11.38 13.96
C ALA A 175 5.67 12.39 14.05
N ARG A 176 5.98 13.68 14.22
CA ARG A 176 4.98 14.75 14.22
C ARG A 176 4.34 14.91 12.85
N HIS A 177 5.13 14.98 11.78
CA HIS A 177 4.62 15.08 10.42
C HIS A 177 3.76 13.88 10.04
N ILE A 178 4.22 12.66 10.32
CA ILE A 178 3.46 11.44 10.07
C ILE A 178 2.15 11.42 10.87
N ALA A 179 2.14 11.91 12.12
CA ALA A 179 0.91 12.01 12.90
C ALA A 179 -0.08 13.05 12.34
N VAL A 180 0.40 14.16 11.77
CA VAL A 180 -0.43 15.16 11.09
C VAL A 180 -1.04 14.56 9.83
N TYR A 181 -0.23 13.92 8.98
CA TYR A 181 -0.68 13.21 7.78
C TYR A 181 -1.83 12.25 8.09
N HIS A 182 -1.64 11.32 9.05
CA HIS A 182 -2.67 10.33 9.39
C HIS A 182 -3.95 10.97 9.94
N ARG A 183 -3.82 12.06 10.72
CA ARG A 183 -4.98 12.80 11.23
C ARG A 183 -5.77 13.46 10.11
N GLN A 184 -5.08 14.06 9.13
CA GLN A 184 -5.72 14.64 7.96
C GLN A 184 -6.44 13.56 7.13
N ARG A 185 -5.80 12.41 6.88
CA ARG A 185 -6.46 11.29 6.17
C ARG A 185 -7.65 10.70 6.93
N MET A 186 -7.58 10.65 8.27
CA MET A 186 -8.71 10.24 9.11
C MET A 186 -9.93 11.16 8.95
N ALA A 187 -9.71 12.47 8.79
CA ALA A 187 -10.78 13.44 8.53
C ALA A 187 -11.36 13.33 7.11
N LEU A 188 -10.58 12.81 6.16
CA LEU A 188 -10.97 12.61 4.77
C LEU A 188 -11.54 11.21 4.47
N VAL A 189 -11.71 10.33 5.47
CA VAL A 189 -12.23 8.97 5.22
C VAL A 189 -13.54 8.95 4.41
N PRO A 190 -14.59 9.72 4.75
CA PRO A 190 -15.83 9.70 3.96
C PRO A 190 -15.62 10.09 2.48
N PRO A 191 -15.00 11.24 2.12
CA PRO A 191 -14.77 11.56 0.72
C PRO A 191 -13.76 10.64 0.02
N ILE A 192 -12.79 10.04 0.74
CA ILE A 192 -11.89 9.03 0.17
C ILE A 192 -12.69 7.79 -0.25
N VAL A 193 -13.53 7.24 0.65
CA VAL A 193 -14.34 6.05 0.36
C VAL A 193 -15.30 6.35 -0.80
N GLU A 194 -15.91 7.53 -0.82
CA GLU A 194 -16.75 7.95 -1.94
C GLU A 194 -15.98 7.99 -3.26
N ALA A 195 -14.77 8.57 -3.27
CA ALA A 195 -13.93 8.68 -4.46
C ALA A 195 -13.39 7.31 -4.96
N ILE A 196 -13.29 6.29 -4.09
CA ILE A 196 -12.96 4.92 -4.50
C ILE A 196 -14.07 4.35 -5.41
N TYR A 197 -15.34 4.64 -5.11
CA TYR A 197 -16.48 4.02 -5.78
C TYR A 197 -17.15 4.91 -6.83
N ARG A 198 -16.87 6.22 -6.87
CA ARG A 198 -17.27 7.07 -7.98
C ARG A 198 -16.54 6.62 -9.25
N ARG A 199 -17.28 6.05 -10.19
CA ARG A 199 -16.82 5.87 -11.56
C ARG A 199 -16.63 7.26 -12.18
N GLY A 200 -15.40 7.55 -12.62
CA GLY A 200 -15.12 8.68 -13.51
C GLY A 200 -15.75 8.49 -14.87
#